data_AF-A0A955AS76-F1
#
_entry.id   AF-A0A955AS76-F1
#
_cell.length_a   1.000
_cell.length_b   1.000
_cell.length_c   1.000
_cell.angle_alpha   90.00
_cell.angle_beta   90.00
_cell.angle_gamma   90.00
#
_symmetry.space_group_name_H-M   'P 1'
#
loop_
_entity.id
_entity.type
_entity.pdbx_description
1 polymer ?
#
loop_
_entity_poly.entity_id
_entity_poly.type
_entity_poly.pdbx_seq_one_letter_code
_entity_poly.pdbx_strand_id
1 'polypeptide(L)'
;MNRTLDSELPSNPEDAVRRWRRAFPVWLHVGLMLAVFVAGAVSGAMFATNQMRLRMERFRNEPTELVQHILPRLQNNLDLTDAQTSAISAVLQEYHPRIVKCRQQSIVDMHHQFDEMESQVASLLNADQRPRWERTANNVRSRFLPR
;
A
#
# COMPACT_ATOMS: atom_id res chain seq x y z
N MET A 1 -61.37 -22.64 -33.20
CA MET A 1 -60.10 -23.40 -33.16
C MET A 1 -59.27 -22.80 -32.02
N ASN A 2 -59.59 -23.18 -30.78
CA ASN A 2 -59.02 -22.61 -29.55
C ASN A 2 -57.85 -23.48 -29.09
N ARG A 3 -56.64 -22.94 -29.17
CA ARG A 3 -55.44 -23.55 -28.59
C ARG A 3 -55.33 -23.02 -27.17
N THR A 4 -55.79 -23.79 -26.19
CA THR A 4 -55.62 -23.47 -24.77
C THR A 4 -54.13 -23.50 -24.44
N LEU A 5 -53.63 -22.35 -23.99
CA LEU A 5 -52.32 -22.18 -23.38
C LEU A 5 -52.39 -22.76 -21.96
N ASP A 6 -52.33 -24.09 -21.86
CA ASP A 6 -52.06 -24.75 -20.58
C ASP A 6 -50.58 -24.57 -20.26
N SER A 7 -50.25 -23.39 -19.74
CA SER A 7 -48.98 -23.14 -19.08
C SER A 7 -48.99 -23.92 -17.77
N GLU A 8 -48.52 -25.17 -17.83
CA GLU A 8 -48.15 -25.95 -16.64
C GLU A 8 -47.12 -25.13 -15.85
N LEU A 9 -47.61 -24.40 -14.86
CA LEU A 9 -46.76 -23.83 -13.83
C LEU A 9 -46.07 -25.01 -13.14
N PRO A 10 -44.72 -25.01 -13.05
CA PRO A 10 -44.00 -26.09 -12.41
C PRO A 10 -44.50 -26.20 -10.97
N SER A 11 -45.14 -27.32 -10.66
CA SER A 11 -45.78 -27.58 -9.36
C SER A 11 -44.77 -27.74 -8.22
N ASN A 12 -43.48 -27.85 -8.54
CA ASN A 12 -42.43 -28.03 -7.58
C ASN A 12 -41.35 -26.93 -7.69
N PRO A 13 -41.21 -26.03 -6.69
CA PRO A 13 -40.16 -25.01 -6.68
C PRO A 13 -38.74 -25.60 -6.70
N GLU A 14 -38.55 -26.85 -6.31
CA GLU A 14 -37.23 -27.51 -6.34
C GLU A 14 -36.73 -27.79 -7.77
N ASP A 15 -37.63 -28.02 -8.71
CA ASP A 15 -37.25 -28.28 -10.11
C ASP A 15 -36.77 -27.01 -10.82
N ALA A 16 -37.33 -25.84 -10.44
CA ALA A 16 -36.85 -24.54 -10.91
C ALA A 16 -35.40 -24.28 -10.46
N VAL A 17 -35.06 -24.64 -9.22
CA VAL A 17 -33.70 -24.47 -8.65
C VAL A 17 -32.69 -25.42 -9.31
N ARG A 18 -33.06 -26.68 -9.56
CA ARG A 18 -32.19 -27.65 -10.25
C ARG A 18 -31.88 -27.26 -11.68
N ARG A 19 -32.87 -26.69 -12.40
CA ARG A 19 -32.71 -26.26 -13.80
C ARG A 19 -31.83 -25.01 -13.90
N TRP A 20 -31.94 -24.08 -12.94
CA TRP A 20 -31.06 -22.93 -12.82
C TRP A 20 -29.59 -23.33 -12.55
N ARG A 21 -29.34 -24.32 -11.70
CA ARG A 21 -27.97 -24.79 -11.40
C ARG A 21 -27.23 -25.39 -12.61
N ARG A 22 -27.93 -25.96 -13.60
CA ARG A 22 -27.30 -26.44 -14.85
C ARG A 22 -27.10 -25.33 -15.89
N ALA A 23 -27.85 -24.24 -15.79
CA ALA A 23 -27.74 -23.11 -16.71
C ALA A 23 -26.55 -22.19 -16.38
N PHE A 24 -25.99 -22.29 -15.17
CA PHE A 24 -24.78 -21.55 -14.80
C PHE A 24 -23.55 -22.32 -15.26
N PRO A 25 -22.88 -21.88 -16.34
CA PRO A 25 -21.71 -22.58 -16.83
C PRO A 25 -20.58 -22.47 -15.80
N VAL A 26 -19.79 -23.54 -15.69
CA VAL A 26 -18.70 -23.66 -14.70
C VAL A 26 -17.73 -22.47 -14.76
N TRP A 27 -17.51 -21.90 -15.94
CA TRP A 27 -16.66 -20.72 -16.11
C TRP A 27 -17.16 -19.50 -15.33
N LEU A 28 -18.48 -19.36 -15.12
CA LEU A 28 -19.02 -18.24 -14.35
C LEU A 28 -18.70 -18.40 -12.85
N HIS A 29 -18.77 -19.62 -12.32
CA HIS A 29 -18.39 -19.89 -10.93
C HIS A 29 -16.90 -19.63 -10.72
N VAL A 30 -16.04 -20.09 -11.65
CA VAL A 30 -14.59 -19.83 -11.60
C VAL A 30 -14.32 -18.33 -11.69
N GLY A 31 -14.99 -17.62 -12.60
CA GLY A 31 -14.88 -16.17 -12.74
C GLY A 31 -15.30 -15.43 -11.47
N LEU A 32 -16.38 -15.86 -10.82
CA LEU A 32 -16.84 -15.28 -9.55
C LEU A 32 -15.83 -15.51 -8.42
N MET A 33 -15.29 -16.73 -8.29
CA MET A 33 -14.27 -17.02 -7.27
C MET A 33 -12.99 -16.18 -7.50
N LEU A 34 -12.55 -16.05 -8.75
CA LEU A 34 -11.40 -15.22 -9.10
C LEU A 34 -11.66 -13.74 -8.77
N ALA A 35 -12.85 -13.23 -9.10
CA ALA A 35 -13.23 -11.86 -8.80
C ALA A 35 -13.21 -11.58 -7.28
N VAL A 36 -13.77 -12.49 -6.47
CA VAL A 36 -13.74 -12.38 -5.01
C VAL A 36 -12.30 -12.43 -4.48
N PHE A 37 -11.45 -13.29 -5.04
CA PHE A 37 -10.05 -13.39 -4.64
C PHE A 37 -9.27 -12.11 -4.95
N VAL A 38 -9.42 -11.57 -6.16
CA VAL A 38 -8.77 -10.32 -6.58
C VAL A 38 -9.23 -9.15 -5.70
N ALA A 39 -10.53 -9.06 -5.42
CA ALA A 39 -11.08 -8.03 -4.53
C ALA A 39 -10.49 -8.14 -3.11
N GLY A 40 -10.38 -9.36 -2.57
CA GLY A 40 -9.73 -9.62 -1.29
C GLY A 40 -8.25 -9.23 -1.29
N ALA A 41 -7.50 -9.57 -2.34
CA ALA A 41 -6.07 -9.24 -2.47
C ALA A 41 -5.83 -7.72 -2.53
N VAL A 42 -6.62 -6.99 -3.33
CA VAL A 42 -6.55 -5.53 -3.41
C VAL A 42 -6.88 -4.89 -2.07
N SER A 43 -7.96 -5.34 -1.42
CA SER A 43 -8.36 -4.84 -0.10
C SER A 43 -7.29 -5.09 0.96
N GLY A 44 -6.69 -6.28 0.97
CA GLY A 44 -5.59 -6.63 1.87
C GLY A 44 -4.34 -5.79 1.62
N ALA A 45 -3.97 -5.55 0.36
CA ALA A 45 -2.82 -4.71 0.01
C ALA A 45 -3.02 -3.25 0.44
N MET A 46 -4.22 -2.70 0.20
CA MET A 46 -4.56 -1.34 0.66
C MET A 46 -4.54 -1.24 2.19
N PHE A 47 -5.08 -2.23 2.89
CA PHE A 47 -5.05 -2.27 4.35
C PHE A 47 -3.62 -2.34 4.90
N ALA A 48 -2.79 -3.25 4.36
CA ALA A 48 -1.41 -3.42 4.80
C ALA A 48 -0.56 -2.16 4.55
N THR A 49 -0.72 -1.51 3.39
CA THR A 49 0.01 -0.27 3.07
C THR A 49 -0.42 0.88 3.98
N ASN A 50 -1.72 1.02 4.28
CA ASN A 50 -2.21 2.05 5.19
C ASN A 50 -1.74 1.81 6.64
N GLN A 51 -1.79 0.56 7.11
CA GLN A 51 -1.31 0.21 8.45
C GLN A 51 0.21 0.45 8.58
N MET A 52 0.97 0.12 7.55
CA MET A 52 2.43 0.36 7.52
C MET A 52 2.74 1.86 7.58
N ARG A 53 1.98 2.70 6.86
CA ARG A 53 2.13 4.17 6.91
C ARG A 53 1.87 4.71 8.31
N LEU A 54 0.75 4.33 8.93
CA LEU A 54 0.41 4.75 10.29
C LEU A 54 1.48 4.34 11.31
N ARG A 55 2.01 3.11 11.17
CA ARG A 55 3.10 2.64 12.03
C ARG A 55 4.39 3.42 11.81
N MET A 56 4.71 3.73 10.56
CA MET A 56 5.90 4.54 10.22
C MET A 56 5.80 5.97 10.75
N GLU A 57 4.61 6.57 10.71
CA GLU A 57 4.34 7.88 11.31
C GLU A 57 4.50 7.85 12.82
N ARG A 58 4.00 6.80 13.49
CA ARG A 58 4.18 6.63 14.93
C ARG A 58 5.66 6.48 15.30
N PHE A 59 6.42 5.65 14.58
CA PHE A 59 7.88 5.56 14.76
C PHE A 59 8.63 6.88 14.53
N ARG A 60 8.10 7.74 13.66
CA ARG A 60 8.67 9.05 13.37
C ARG A 60 8.42 10.04 14.51
N ASN A 61 7.25 9.97 15.14
CA ASN A 61 6.81 10.94 16.14
C ASN A 61 7.07 10.49 17.59
N GLU A 62 7.20 9.19 17.83
CA GLU A 62 7.41 8.61 19.17
C GLU A 62 8.80 7.96 19.27
N PRO A 63 9.80 8.64 19.87
CA PRO A 63 11.16 8.10 20.02
C PRO A 63 11.17 6.78 20.79
N THR A 64 10.23 6.59 21.70
CA THR A 64 10.12 5.41 22.56
C THR A 64 9.84 4.14 21.78
N GLU A 65 9.01 4.16 20.73
CA GLU A 65 8.69 2.94 19.97
C GLU A 65 9.90 2.41 19.19
N LEU A 66 10.72 3.33 18.63
CA LEU A 66 11.93 2.97 17.89
C LEU A 66 12.96 2.29 18.80
N VAL A 67 13.17 2.85 19.99
CA VAL A 67 14.06 2.26 20.99
C VAL A 67 13.56 0.88 21.40
N GLN A 68 12.25 0.71 21.64
CA GLN A 68 11.68 -0.60 21.98
C GLN A 68 11.84 -1.66 20.89
N HIS A 69 11.91 -1.27 19.60
CA HIS A 69 12.11 -2.22 18.51
C HIS A 69 13.58 -2.53 18.22
N ILE A 70 14.47 -1.55 18.36
CA ILE A 70 15.90 -1.71 18.02
C ILE A 70 16.68 -2.28 19.19
N LEU A 71 16.40 -1.83 20.41
CA LEU A 71 17.20 -2.15 21.58
C LEU A 71 17.24 -3.66 21.90
N PRO A 72 16.14 -4.44 21.83
CA PRO A 72 16.21 -5.89 22.02
C PRO A 72 17.06 -6.59 20.95
N ARG A 73 17.05 -6.08 19.72
CA ARG A 73 17.90 -6.63 18.64
C ARG A 73 19.37 -6.33 18.89
N LEU A 74 19.69 -5.11 19.34
CA LEU A 74 21.07 -4.76 19.70
C LEU A 74 21.55 -5.57 20.90
N GLN A 75 20.69 -5.72 21.92
CA GLN A 75 21.00 -6.51 23.11
C GLN A 75 21.29 -7.97 22.74
N ASN A 76 20.45 -8.60 21.92
CA ASN A 76 20.65 -9.98 21.50
C ASN A 76 21.83 -10.17 20.53
N ASN A 77 22.10 -9.22 19.65
CA ASN A 77 23.16 -9.36 18.65
C ASN A 77 24.55 -9.03 19.20
N LEU A 78 24.64 -8.24 20.28
CA LEU A 78 25.90 -7.75 20.84
C LEU A 78 26.10 -8.21 22.30
N ASP A 79 25.23 -9.09 22.81
CA ASP A 79 25.23 -9.60 24.19
C ASP A 79 25.35 -8.48 25.24
N LEU A 80 24.55 -7.42 25.07
CA LEU A 80 24.64 -6.24 25.94
C LEU A 80 24.14 -6.54 27.36
N THR A 81 24.90 -6.10 28.35
CA THR A 81 24.45 -6.06 29.74
C THR A 81 23.30 -5.06 29.94
N ASP A 82 22.57 -5.17 31.05
CA ASP A 82 21.49 -4.23 31.38
C ASP A 82 21.99 -2.78 31.51
N ALA A 83 23.19 -2.60 32.07
CA ALA A 83 23.82 -1.28 32.19
C ALA A 83 24.14 -0.66 30.82
N GLN A 84 24.72 -1.44 29.90
CA GLN A 84 25.00 -1.00 28.54
C GLN A 84 23.71 -0.72 27.77
N THR A 85 22.71 -1.58 27.92
CA THR A 85 21.38 -1.44 27.31
C THR A 85 20.71 -0.14 27.74
N SER A 86 20.77 0.19 29.03
CA SER A 86 20.27 1.47 29.57
C SER A 86 21.02 2.68 29.01
N ALA A 87 22.36 2.62 28.95
CA ALA A 87 23.17 3.69 28.39
C ALA A 87 22.89 3.92 26.89
N ILE A 88 22.80 2.84 26.10
CA ILE A 88 22.48 2.91 24.67
C ILE A 88 21.07 3.44 24.45
N SER A 89 20.10 3.01 25.28
CA SER A 89 18.72 3.53 25.24
C SER A 89 18.70 5.06 25.38
N ALA A 90 19.43 5.61 26.35
CA ALA A 90 19.52 7.06 26.56
C ALA A 90 20.13 7.79 25.34
N VAL A 91 21.20 7.25 24.74
CA VAL A 91 21.80 7.81 23.52
C VAL A 91 20.82 7.77 22.35
N LEU A 92 20.11 6.66 22.14
CA LEU A 92 19.14 6.55 21.06
C LEU A 92 17.99 7.56 21.24
N GLN A 93 17.50 7.76 22.47
CA GLN A 93 16.47 8.76 22.78
C GLN A 93 16.96 10.19 22.54
N GLU A 94 18.22 10.51 22.88
CA GLU A 94 18.81 11.83 22.64
C GLU A 94 18.96 12.15 21.15
N TYR A 95 19.44 11.18 20.37
CA TYR A 95 19.76 11.40 18.94
C TYR A 95 18.57 11.22 18.00
N HIS A 96 17.53 10.48 18.39
CA HIS A 96 16.33 10.29 17.57
C HIS A 96 15.74 11.61 17.01
N PRO A 97 15.45 12.65 17.83
CA PRO A 97 14.90 13.90 17.29
C PRO A 97 15.84 14.61 16.30
N ARG A 98 17.17 14.47 16.48
CA ARG A 98 18.16 15.01 15.54
C ARG A 98 18.12 14.29 14.20
N ILE A 99 17.99 12.96 14.21
CA ILE A 99 17.83 12.14 13.00
C ILE A 99 16.52 12.50 12.29
N VAL A 100 15.42 12.66 13.02
CA VAL A 100 14.12 13.06 12.46
C VAL A 100 14.22 14.43 11.79
N LYS A 101 14.84 15.41 12.46
CA LYS A 101 15.05 16.75 11.90
C LYS A 101 15.92 16.71 10.64
N CYS A 102 17.04 15.97 10.67
CA CYS A 102 17.92 15.79 9.51
C CYS A 102 17.17 15.17 8.33
N ARG A 103 16.35 14.16 8.57
CA ARG A 103 15.49 13.55 7.54
C ARG A 103 14.48 14.54 6.97
N GLN A 104 13.81 15.34 7.82
CA GLN A 104 12.86 16.35 7.37
C GLN A 104 13.52 17.39 6.45
N GLN A 105 14.68 17.90 6.86
CA GLN A 105 15.47 18.83 6.05
C GLN A 105 15.90 18.18 4.72
N SER A 106 16.45 16.96 4.78
CA SER A 106 16.87 16.22 3.59
C SER A 106 15.71 15.99 2.61
N ILE A 107 14.49 15.72 3.10
CA ILE A 107 13.31 15.57 2.24
C ILE A 107 12.99 16.87 1.51
N VAL A 108 13.01 18.01 2.21
CA VAL A 108 12.79 19.33 1.60
C VAL A 108 13.86 19.62 0.55
N ASP A 109 15.12 19.38 0.87
CA ASP A 109 16.24 19.59 -0.06
C ASP A 109 16.10 18.67 -1.28
N MET A 110 15.75 17.40 -1.09
CA MET A 110 15.50 16.48 -2.21
C MET A 110 14.34 16.95 -3.09
N HIS A 111 13.24 17.44 -2.52
CA HIS A 111 12.15 18.02 -3.31
C HIS A 111 12.62 19.18 -4.17
N HIS A 112 13.39 20.10 -3.59
CA HIS A 112 13.98 21.22 -4.32
C HIS A 112 14.88 20.76 -5.47
N GLN A 113 15.79 19.83 -5.19
CA GLN A 113 16.70 19.28 -6.22
C GLN A 113 15.93 18.57 -7.34
N PHE A 114 14.85 17.86 -7.01
CA PHE A 114 13.97 17.26 -8.01
C PHE A 114 13.22 18.29 -8.86
N ASP A 115 12.70 19.36 -8.25
CA ASP A 115 12.03 20.46 -8.96
C ASP A 115 13.00 21.17 -9.93
N GLU A 116 14.22 21.45 -9.48
CA GLU A 116 15.27 22.04 -10.31
C GLU A 116 15.64 21.14 -11.48
N MET A 117 15.89 19.85 -11.22
CA MET A 117 16.18 18.87 -12.26
C MET A 117 15.03 18.76 -13.27
N GLU A 118 13.77 18.70 -12.80
CA GLU A 118 12.59 18.60 -13.66
C GLU A 118 12.47 19.82 -14.58
N SER A 119 12.67 21.03 -14.05
CA SER A 119 12.66 22.27 -14.80
C SER A 119 13.77 22.32 -15.86
N GLN A 120 15.00 21.96 -15.48
CA GLN A 120 16.14 21.92 -16.38
C GLN A 120 15.90 20.94 -17.54
N VAL A 121 15.45 19.72 -17.26
CA VAL A 121 15.13 18.75 -18.31
C VAL A 121 13.99 19.25 -19.19
N ALA A 122 12.92 19.81 -18.62
CA ALA A 122 11.78 20.33 -19.40
C ALA A 122 12.18 21.47 -20.36
N SER A 123 13.18 22.27 -19.98
CA SER A 123 13.72 23.36 -20.83
C SER A 123 14.42 22.84 -22.09
N LEU A 124 14.96 21.62 -22.05
CA LEU A 124 15.67 20.98 -23.17
C LEU A 124 14.73 20.21 -24.11
N LEU A 125 13.46 20.04 -23.73
CA LEU A 125 12.48 19.27 -24.47
C LEU A 125 11.59 20.14 -25.35
N ASN A 126 11.22 19.59 -26.51
CA ASN A 126 10.23 20.22 -27.39
C ASN A 126 8.80 20.04 -26.87
N ALA A 127 7.83 20.70 -27.53
CA ALA A 127 6.43 20.70 -27.12
C ALA A 127 5.80 19.29 -27.06
N ASP A 128 6.18 18.38 -27.96
CA ASP A 128 5.63 17.01 -28.01
C ASP A 128 6.25 16.07 -26.96
N GLN A 129 7.41 16.43 -26.41
CA GLN A 129 8.12 15.65 -25.41
C GLN A 129 7.72 16.02 -23.98
N ARG A 130 7.43 17.30 -23.70
CA ARG A 130 7.12 17.78 -22.34
C ARG A 130 6.00 17.00 -21.62
N PRO A 131 4.83 16.69 -22.23
CA PRO A 131 3.78 15.96 -21.55
C PRO A 131 4.14 14.50 -21.19
N ARG A 132 5.11 13.91 -21.91
CA ARG A 132 5.65 12.58 -21.56
C ARG A 132 6.63 12.69 -20.40
N TRP A 133 7.49 13.70 -20.42
CA TRP A 133 8.41 13.98 -19.32
C TRP A 133 7.68 14.24 -18.02
N GLU A 134 6.67 15.11 -17.99
CA GLU A 134 5.90 15.42 -16.79
C GLU A 134 5.26 14.18 -16.16
N ARG A 135 4.74 13.25 -16.98
CA ARG A 135 4.19 11.97 -16.48
C ARG A 135 5.28 11.08 -15.87
N THR A 136 6.44 11.00 -16.52
CA THR A 136 7.59 10.24 -15.99
C THR A 136 8.12 10.87 -14.71
N ALA A 137 8.32 12.19 -14.67
CA ALA A 137 8.77 12.93 -13.50
C ALA A 137 7.82 12.75 -12.32
N ASN A 138 6.51 12.86 -12.54
CA ASN A 138 5.50 12.63 -11.50
C ASN A 138 5.49 11.17 -10.99
N ASN A 139 5.67 10.18 -11.87
CA ASN A 139 5.78 8.78 -11.47
C ASN A 139 7.05 8.51 -10.64
N VAL A 140 8.18 9.09 -11.03
CA VAL A 140 9.43 9.01 -10.26
C VAL A 140 9.26 9.69 -8.90
N ARG A 141 8.74 10.93 -8.88
CA ARG A 141 8.50 11.71 -7.66
C ARG A 141 7.62 10.97 -6.66
N SER A 142 6.50 10.40 -7.11
CA SER A 142 5.58 9.66 -6.21
C SER A 142 6.19 8.40 -5.60
N ARG A 143 7.24 7.82 -6.21
CA ARG A 143 7.95 6.65 -5.68
C ARG A 143 9.06 7.01 -4.71
N PHE A 144 9.83 8.06 -5.00
CA PHE A 144 11.02 8.42 -4.23
C PHE A 144 10.78 9.53 -3.19
N LEU A 145 9.81 10.40 -3.43
CA LEU A 145 9.45 11.53 -2.59
C LEU A 145 7.94 11.59 -2.38
N PRO A 146 7.38 10.64 -1.60
CA PRO A 146 5.98 10.70 -1.22
C PRO A 146 5.71 11.97 -0.41
N ARG A 147 4.68 12.71 -0.82
CA ARG A 147 4.19 13.91 -0.13
C ARG A 147 3.71 13.60 1.27
#